data_AF-A0A7I7VWB1-F1
#
_entry.id   AF-A0A7I7VWB1-F1
#
_cell.length_a   1.000
_cell.length_b   1.000
_cell.length_c   1.000
_cell.angle_alpha   90.00
_cell.angle_beta   90.00
_cell.angle_gamma   90.00
#
_symmetry.space_group_name_H-M   'P 1'
#
loop_
_entity.id
_entity.type
_entity.pdbx_description
1 polymer ?
#
loop_
_entity_poly.entity_id
_entity_poly.type
_entity_poly.pdbx_seq_one_letter_code
_entity_poly.pdbx_strand_id
1 'polypeptide(L)'
;MVQATSAAVSSVHSDAVEAWDVTHLHGAAEHWTTVADAWLQTFTGVREQLAASGWEGQARDAAVDRADGDLMQMRGAAWWLKDAATVARAGASDLTAAKQRVLSAVDDARAAGFEVREDLTVNAYVGGRPVAQAMALQPQANALTAEIRAAAADLAEHDQQVATKITNATAGMHGFTFPPEAPDHAPYPRSAP
;
A
#
# COMPACT_ATOMS: atom_id res chain seq x y z
N MET A 1 11.68 -8.50 19.41
CA MET A 1 11.35 -8.07 20.79
C MET A 1 10.58 -6.77 20.67
N VAL A 2 9.27 -6.85 20.43
CA VAL A 2 8.40 -5.71 20.13
C VAL A 2 7.73 -5.33 21.44
N GLN A 3 8.02 -4.13 21.96
CA GLN A 3 7.42 -3.66 23.20
C GLN A 3 5.92 -3.49 23.01
N ALA A 4 5.16 -4.26 23.80
CA ALA A 4 3.80 -3.93 24.16
C ALA A 4 3.83 -2.64 25.01
N THR A 5 3.16 -1.59 24.53
CA THR A 5 2.63 -0.55 25.43
C THR A 5 1.30 -0.06 24.89
N SER A 6 0.25 -0.46 25.60
CA SER A 6 -1.04 0.23 25.63
C SER A 6 -0.80 1.63 26.20
N ALA A 7 -0.80 2.65 25.34
CA ALA A 7 -1.04 4.07 25.65
C ALA A 7 -0.99 4.85 24.33
N ALA A 8 -1.98 5.71 24.11
CA ALA A 8 -2.19 6.52 22.90
C ALA A 8 -2.83 5.77 21.71
N VAL A 9 -4.17 5.68 21.73
CA VAL A 9 -4.90 6.32 20.63
C VAL A 9 -4.45 7.77 20.70
N SER A 10 -3.33 8.11 20.04
CA SER A 10 -2.90 9.48 19.92
C SER A 10 -4.09 10.21 19.36
N SER A 11 -4.62 11.16 20.14
CA SER A 11 -5.65 12.10 19.69
C SER A 11 -5.29 12.50 18.26
N VAL A 12 -6.05 12.03 17.28
CA VAL A 12 -5.87 12.48 15.91
C VAL A 12 -6.30 13.95 15.95
N HIS A 13 -5.35 14.84 15.76
CA HIS A 13 -5.60 16.29 15.77
C HIS A 13 -5.99 16.74 14.36
N SER A 14 -6.69 17.86 14.25
CA SER A 14 -7.09 18.45 12.96
C SER A 14 -5.92 18.55 11.99
N ASP A 15 -4.77 19.04 12.47
CA ASP A 15 -3.59 19.27 11.64
C ASP A 15 -3.00 17.96 11.11
N ALA A 16 -3.10 16.88 11.88
CA ALA A 16 -2.68 15.56 11.45
C ALA A 16 -3.61 14.98 10.37
N VAL A 17 -4.93 15.22 10.48
CA VAL A 17 -5.90 14.85 9.43
C VAL A 17 -5.62 15.64 8.16
N GLU A 18 -5.42 16.95 8.27
CA GLU A 18 -5.15 17.83 7.12
C GLU A 18 -3.85 17.45 6.41
N ALA A 19 -2.81 17.08 7.16
CA ALA A 19 -1.53 16.65 6.62
C ALA A 19 -1.52 15.19 6.11
N TRP A 20 -2.60 14.41 6.29
CA TRP A 20 -2.63 13.01 5.86
C TRP A 20 -2.45 12.90 4.35
N ASP A 21 -1.32 12.34 3.91
CA ASP A 21 -0.90 12.30 2.52
C ASP A 21 -0.82 10.86 2.00
N VAL A 22 -1.43 10.62 0.85
CA VAL A 22 -1.47 9.32 0.16
C VAL A 22 -0.57 9.29 -1.08
N THR A 23 0.14 10.38 -1.40
CA THR A 23 1.02 10.49 -2.58
C THR A 23 2.05 9.37 -2.64
N HIS A 24 2.58 8.98 -1.48
CA HIS A 24 3.52 7.88 -1.37
C HIS A 24 2.94 6.53 -1.84
N LEU A 25 1.64 6.27 -1.64
CA LEU A 25 0.97 5.05 -2.11
C LEU A 25 0.81 5.04 -3.63
N HIS A 26 0.51 6.19 -4.24
CA HIS A 26 0.46 6.31 -5.70
C HIS A 26 1.85 6.09 -6.32
N GLY A 27 2.88 6.74 -5.76
CA GLY A 27 4.25 6.55 -6.22
C GLY A 27 4.74 5.11 -6.07
N ALA A 28 4.42 4.45 -4.96
CA ALA A 28 4.73 3.04 -4.76
C ALA A 28 4.03 2.13 -5.79
N ALA A 29 2.74 2.36 -6.05
CA ALA A 29 1.98 1.59 -7.02
C ALA A 29 2.52 1.72 -8.46
N GLU A 30 2.87 2.94 -8.87
CA GLU A 30 3.52 3.19 -10.17
C GLU A 30 4.86 2.47 -10.25
N HIS A 31 5.71 2.66 -9.24
CA HIS A 31 7.03 2.06 -9.18
C HIS A 31 6.98 0.53 -9.29
N TRP A 32 6.16 -0.15 -8.48
CA TRP A 32 6.04 -1.61 -8.52
C TRP A 32 5.47 -2.12 -9.85
N THR A 33 4.54 -1.38 -10.46
CA THR A 33 4.02 -1.73 -11.80
C THR A 33 5.14 -1.65 -12.84
N THR A 34 5.92 -0.56 -12.85
CA THR A 34 7.04 -0.38 -13.78
C THR A 34 8.12 -1.45 -13.61
N VAL A 35 8.49 -1.77 -12.37
CA VAL A 35 9.49 -2.80 -12.08
C VAL A 35 9.00 -4.17 -12.56
N ALA A 36 7.75 -4.52 -12.27
CA ALA A 36 7.15 -5.78 -12.72
C ALA A 36 7.17 -5.91 -14.26
N ASP A 37 6.78 -4.86 -14.98
CA ASP A 37 6.78 -4.86 -16.44
C ASP A 37 8.19 -4.96 -17.04
N ALA A 38 9.16 -4.23 -16.47
CA ALA A 38 10.55 -4.26 -16.91
C ALA A 38 11.18 -5.66 -16.74
N TRP A 39 10.88 -6.35 -15.62
CA TRP A 39 11.35 -7.73 -15.41
C TRP A 39 10.76 -8.67 -16.44
N LEU A 40 9.44 -8.64 -16.64
CA LEU A 40 8.78 -9.51 -17.61
C LEU A 40 9.29 -9.29 -19.04
N GLN A 41 9.48 -8.02 -19.43
CA GLN A 41 10.05 -7.68 -20.73
C GLN A 41 11.47 -8.24 -20.88
N THR A 42 12.32 -8.06 -19.88
CA THR A 42 13.72 -8.50 -19.93
C THR A 42 13.83 -10.02 -20.06
N PHE A 43 13.15 -10.77 -19.19
CA PHE A 43 13.22 -12.24 -19.22
C PHE A 43 12.55 -12.85 -20.46
N THR A 44 11.49 -12.22 -20.96
CA THR A 44 10.88 -12.62 -22.24
C THR A 44 11.88 -12.41 -23.39
N GLY A 45 12.57 -11.26 -23.41
CA GLY A 45 13.58 -10.95 -24.42
C GLY A 45 14.77 -11.90 -24.38
N VAL A 46 15.26 -12.29 -23.20
CA VAL A 46 16.33 -13.29 -23.05
C VAL A 46 15.92 -14.63 -23.67
N ARG A 47 14.73 -15.14 -23.31
CA ARG A 47 14.20 -16.39 -23.85
C ARG A 47 14.08 -16.34 -25.39
N GLU A 48 13.58 -15.23 -25.93
CA GLU A 48 13.42 -15.05 -27.37
C GLU A 48 14.75 -14.97 -28.12
N GLN A 49 15.74 -14.27 -27.56
CA GLN A 49 17.09 -14.20 -28.13
C GLN A 49 17.78 -15.57 -28.13
N LEU A 50 17.63 -16.36 -27.06
CA LEU A 50 18.12 -17.73 -26.99
C LEU A 50 17.49 -18.64 -28.05
N ALA A 51 16.16 -18.56 -28.19
CA ALA A 51 15.44 -19.33 -29.20
C ALA A 51 15.88 -18.98 -30.64
N ALA A 52 16.25 -17.72 -30.88
CA ALA A 52 16.69 -17.19 -32.17
C ALA A 52 18.22 -17.22 -32.40
N SER A 53 19.01 -17.72 -31.44
CA SER A 53 20.48 -17.65 -31.45
C SER A 53 21.18 -18.42 -32.59
N GLY A 54 20.46 -19.33 -33.25
CA GLY A 54 21.04 -20.25 -34.24
C GLY A 54 21.88 -21.37 -33.63
N TRP A 55 21.95 -21.47 -32.29
CA TRP A 55 22.56 -22.62 -31.61
C TRP A 55 21.66 -23.85 -31.73
N GLU A 56 22.27 -25.02 -31.89
CA GLU A 56 21.57 -26.29 -32.06
C GLU A 56 22.06 -27.34 -31.05
N GLY A 57 21.25 -28.37 -30.87
CA GLY A 57 21.57 -29.52 -30.02
C GLY A 57 21.23 -29.31 -28.54
N GLN A 58 21.59 -30.30 -27.72
CA GLN A 58 21.17 -30.42 -26.32
C GLN A 58 21.53 -29.20 -25.45
N ALA A 59 22.64 -28.52 -25.74
CA ALA A 59 23.04 -27.32 -25.02
C ALA A 59 22.05 -26.16 -25.22
N ARG A 60 21.46 -26.02 -26.43
CA ARG A 60 20.44 -25.01 -26.71
C ARG A 60 19.13 -25.35 -25.99
N ASP A 61 18.71 -26.61 -26.07
CA ASP A 61 17.47 -27.06 -25.41
C ASP A 61 17.54 -26.84 -23.90
N ALA A 62 18.65 -27.21 -23.25
CA ALA A 62 18.88 -26.95 -21.84
C ALA A 62 18.86 -25.45 -21.48
N ALA A 63 19.42 -24.59 -22.33
CA ALA A 63 19.44 -23.15 -22.10
C ALA A 63 18.06 -22.51 -22.29
N VAL A 64 17.26 -22.98 -23.25
CA VAL A 64 15.86 -22.55 -23.44
C VAL A 64 15.00 -22.99 -22.25
N ASP A 65 15.11 -24.25 -21.83
CA ASP A 65 14.37 -24.78 -20.67
C ASP A 65 14.69 -23.99 -19.40
N ARG A 66 15.96 -23.62 -19.20
CA ARG A 66 16.36 -22.75 -18.07
C ARG A 66 15.75 -21.36 -18.17
N ALA A 67 15.81 -20.73 -19.34
CA ALA A 67 15.21 -19.40 -19.55
C ALA A 67 13.69 -19.40 -19.34
N ASP A 68 13.00 -20.48 -19.71
CA ASP A 68 11.57 -20.67 -19.44
C ASP A 68 11.30 -20.80 -17.92
N GLY A 69 12.11 -21.59 -17.21
CA GLY A 69 12.02 -21.70 -15.75
C GLY A 69 12.22 -20.37 -15.03
N ASP A 70 13.24 -19.62 -15.42
CA ASP A 70 13.54 -18.30 -14.86
C ASP A 70 12.42 -17.29 -15.16
N LEU A 71 11.86 -17.31 -16.38
CA LEU A 71 10.71 -16.49 -16.75
C LEU A 71 9.46 -16.83 -15.92
N MET A 72 9.21 -18.11 -15.63
CA MET A 72 8.09 -18.48 -14.75
C MET A 72 8.27 -17.93 -13.34
N GLN A 73 9.47 -18.02 -12.77
CA GLN A 73 9.78 -17.44 -11.46
C GLN A 73 9.56 -15.93 -11.46
N MET A 74 10.03 -15.23 -12.50
CA MET A 74 9.84 -13.79 -12.63
C MET A 74 8.38 -13.38 -12.83
N ARG A 75 7.54 -14.22 -13.44
CA ARG A 75 6.08 -14.01 -13.46
C ARG A 75 5.47 -14.05 -12.08
N GLY A 76 5.91 -14.96 -11.21
CA GLY A 76 5.51 -14.98 -9.80
C GLY A 76 5.93 -13.71 -9.06
N ALA A 77 7.18 -13.30 -9.22
CA ALA A 77 7.70 -12.08 -8.61
C ALA A 77 6.96 -10.80 -9.08
N ALA A 78 6.77 -10.68 -10.40
CA ALA A 78 6.01 -9.59 -10.99
C ALA A 78 4.54 -9.57 -10.53
N TRP A 79 3.93 -10.74 -10.28
CA TRP A 79 2.59 -10.83 -9.74
C TRP A 79 2.49 -10.20 -8.34
N TRP A 80 3.41 -10.52 -7.41
CA TRP A 80 3.41 -9.90 -6.07
C TRP A 80 3.55 -8.37 -6.14
N LEU A 81 4.40 -7.84 -7.02
CA LEU A 81 4.55 -6.40 -7.21
C LEU A 81 3.27 -5.76 -7.75
N LYS A 82 2.59 -6.41 -8.71
CA LYS A 82 1.31 -5.91 -9.25
C LYS A 82 0.17 -6.01 -8.24
N ASP A 83 0.16 -7.04 -7.40
CA ASP A 83 -0.79 -7.17 -6.29
C ASP A 83 -0.59 -6.04 -5.27
N ALA A 84 0.66 -5.81 -4.84
CA ALA A 84 1.01 -4.69 -3.96
C ALA A 84 0.61 -3.34 -4.56
N ALA A 85 0.81 -3.13 -5.86
CA ALA A 85 0.39 -1.91 -6.55
C ALA A 85 -1.13 -1.72 -6.56
N THR A 86 -1.88 -2.82 -6.68
CA THR A 86 -3.34 -2.80 -6.60
C THR A 86 -3.81 -2.42 -5.21
N VAL A 87 -3.22 -3.04 -4.18
CA VAL A 87 -3.50 -2.72 -2.77
C VAL A 87 -3.18 -1.26 -2.45
N ALA A 88 -2.04 -0.73 -2.91
CA ALA A 88 -1.66 0.66 -2.65
C ALA A 88 -2.61 1.66 -3.31
N ARG A 89 -3.07 1.42 -4.55
CA ARG A 89 -4.06 2.29 -5.21
C ARG A 89 -5.41 2.26 -4.50
N ALA A 90 -5.87 1.07 -4.11
CA ALA A 90 -7.11 0.93 -3.34
C ALA A 90 -7.01 1.64 -1.99
N GLY A 91 -5.90 1.41 -1.27
CA GLY A 91 -5.62 2.07 0.01
C GLY A 91 -5.57 3.60 -0.08
N ALA A 92 -4.96 4.14 -1.14
CA ALA A 92 -4.93 5.59 -1.37
C ALA A 92 -6.35 6.16 -1.55
N SER A 93 -7.21 5.46 -2.30
CA SER A 93 -8.61 5.84 -2.48
C SER A 93 -9.38 5.78 -1.16
N ASP A 94 -9.24 4.69 -0.41
CA ASP A 94 -9.94 4.46 0.85
C ASP A 94 -9.54 5.51 1.90
N LEU A 95 -8.23 5.80 2.03
CA LEU A 95 -7.70 6.82 2.94
C LEU A 95 -8.12 8.23 2.54
N THR A 96 -8.13 8.53 1.25
CA THR A 96 -8.65 9.81 0.76
C THR A 96 -10.13 9.97 1.16
N ALA A 97 -10.94 8.94 0.95
CA ALA A 97 -12.35 8.97 1.32
C ALA A 97 -12.55 9.09 2.84
N ALA A 98 -11.76 8.36 3.65
CA ALA A 98 -11.82 8.44 5.10
C ALA A 98 -11.40 9.83 5.62
N LYS A 99 -10.32 10.42 5.07
CA LYS A 99 -9.90 11.79 5.35
C LYS A 99 -11.02 12.79 5.05
N GLN A 100 -11.64 12.69 3.87
CA GLN A 100 -12.73 13.58 3.50
C GLN A 100 -13.93 13.45 4.45
N ARG A 101 -14.27 12.25 4.92
CA ARG A 101 -15.34 12.08 5.92
C ARG A 101 -15.07 12.86 7.21
N VAL A 102 -13.83 12.84 7.72
CA VAL A 102 -13.45 13.61 8.92
C VAL A 102 -13.60 15.11 8.66
N LEU A 103 -13.05 15.60 7.54
CA LEU A 103 -13.09 17.03 7.20
C LEU A 103 -14.52 17.51 6.96
N SER A 104 -15.35 16.74 6.27
CA SER A 104 -16.78 17.03 6.09
C SER A 104 -17.51 17.11 7.43
N ALA A 105 -17.29 16.17 8.35
CA ALA A 105 -17.95 16.20 9.66
C ALA A 105 -17.53 17.43 10.50
N VAL A 106 -16.27 17.85 10.39
CA VAL A 106 -15.78 19.09 11.00
C VAL A 106 -16.45 20.31 10.39
N ASP A 107 -16.53 20.37 9.06
CA ASP A 107 -17.15 21.49 8.35
C ASP A 107 -18.67 21.57 8.60
N ASP A 108 -19.35 20.43 8.69
CA ASP A 108 -20.78 20.34 9.04
C ASP A 108 -21.03 20.86 10.48
N ALA A 109 -20.18 20.50 11.43
CA ALA A 109 -20.26 21.03 12.80
C ALA A 109 -20.03 22.56 12.83
N ARG A 110 -19.07 23.07 12.05
CA ARG A 110 -18.82 24.51 11.91
C ARG A 110 -20.00 25.22 11.26
N ALA A 111 -20.58 24.64 10.20
CA ALA A 111 -21.77 25.16 9.52
C ALA A 111 -23.01 25.19 10.43
N ALA A 112 -23.12 24.23 11.36
CA ALA A 112 -24.13 24.23 12.43
C ALA A 112 -23.85 25.28 13.53
N GLY A 113 -22.79 26.07 13.40
CA GLY A 113 -22.44 27.17 14.29
C GLY A 113 -21.67 26.74 15.54
N PHE A 114 -21.10 25.54 15.56
CA PHE A 114 -20.19 25.14 16.63
C PHE A 114 -18.76 25.56 16.29
N GLU A 115 -17.93 25.68 17.32
CA GLU A 115 -16.48 25.76 17.16
C GLU A 115 -15.91 24.34 17.30
N VAL A 116 -15.00 23.94 16.41
CA VAL A 116 -14.29 22.66 16.51
C VAL A 116 -12.84 22.96 16.85
N ARG A 117 -12.35 22.38 17.94
CA ARG A 117 -10.97 22.54 18.42
C ARG A 117 -10.02 21.57 17.72
N GLU A 118 -8.73 21.81 17.93
CA GLU A 118 -7.65 21.00 17.35
C GLU A 118 -7.73 19.51 17.75
N ASP A 119 -8.21 19.22 18.96
CA ASP A 119 -8.41 17.85 19.49
C ASP A 119 -9.74 17.21 19.02
N LEU A 120 -10.35 17.79 17.97
CA LEU A 120 -11.62 17.41 17.38
C LEU A 120 -12.81 17.46 18.34
N THR A 121 -12.70 18.23 19.43
CA THR A 121 -13.85 18.50 20.30
C THR A 121 -14.70 19.61 19.74
N VAL A 122 -16.02 19.42 19.82
CA VAL A 122 -17.02 20.40 19.40
C VAL A 122 -17.45 21.22 20.63
N ASN A 123 -17.30 22.53 20.54
CA ASN A 123 -17.61 23.48 21.60
C ASN A 123 -18.93 24.20 21.32
N ALA A 124 -19.89 24.07 22.25
CA ALA A 124 -21.17 24.77 22.20
C ALA A 124 -21.08 26.23 22.69
N TYR A 125 -20.04 26.59 23.44
CA TYR A 125 -19.85 27.93 24.00
C TYR A 125 -19.02 28.79 23.06
N VAL A 126 -19.67 29.29 22.01
CA VAL A 126 -19.06 30.19 21.03
C VAL A 126 -19.34 31.65 21.41
N GLY A 127 -18.39 32.55 21.14
CA GLY A 127 -18.53 33.98 21.43
C GLY A 127 -19.81 34.58 20.87
N GLY A 128 -20.55 35.34 21.68
CA GLY A 128 -21.82 35.96 21.30
C GLY A 128 -23.07 35.09 21.46
N ARG A 129 -22.93 33.77 21.75
CA ARG A 129 -24.06 32.89 22.07
C ARG A 129 -24.49 33.03 23.54
N PRO A 130 -25.78 33.22 23.86
CA PRO A 130 -26.27 33.18 25.24
C PRO A 130 -25.98 31.85 25.93
N VAL A 131 -25.57 31.88 27.20
CA VAL A 131 -25.22 30.69 27.99
C VAL A 131 -26.34 29.65 28.01
N ALA A 132 -27.60 30.07 28.19
CA ALA A 132 -28.74 29.16 28.19
C ALA A 132 -28.91 28.41 26.85
N GLN A 133 -28.63 29.09 25.73
CA GLN A 133 -28.65 28.47 24.41
C GLN A 133 -27.47 27.50 24.23
N ALA A 134 -26.28 27.87 24.69
CA ALA A 134 -25.10 26.99 24.66
C ALA A 134 -25.33 25.71 25.49
N MET A 135 -25.93 25.82 26.68
CA MET A 135 -26.30 24.66 27.50
C MET A 135 -27.30 23.74 26.79
N ALA A 136 -28.30 24.30 26.10
CA ALA A 136 -29.28 23.52 25.34
C ALA A 136 -28.65 22.76 24.15
N LEU A 137 -27.59 23.32 23.55
CA LEU A 137 -26.86 22.70 22.43
C LEU A 137 -25.74 21.74 22.87
N GLN A 138 -25.41 21.69 24.17
CA GLN A 138 -24.33 20.84 24.68
C GLN A 138 -24.49 19.35 24.32
N PRO A 139 -25.69 18.73 24.41
CA PRO A 139 -25.87 17.34 24.00
C PRO A 139 -25.54 17.11 22.52
N GLN A 140 -25.88 18.06 21.64
CA GLN A 140 -25.55 17.99 20.21
C GLN A 140 -24.05 18.12 19.97
N ALA A 141 -23.37 19.05 20.65
CA ALA A 141 -21.91 19.18 20.58
C ALA A 141 -21.21 17.89 21.02
N ASN A 142 -21.70 17.23 22.07
CA ASN A 142 -21.15 15.95 22.52
C ASN A 142 -21.33 14.85 21.47
N ALA A 143 -22.49 14.79 20.81
CA ALA A 143 -22.76 13.82 19.74
C ALA A 143 -21.85 14.05 18.53
N LEU A 144 -21.72 15.29 18.07
CA LEU A 144 -20.81 15.65 16.97
C LEU A 144 -19.35 15.37 17.31
N THR A 145 -18.93 15.60 18.56
CA THR A 145 -17.58 15.23 19.03
C THR A 145 -17.34 13.73 18.90
N ALA A 146 -18.31 12.91 19.31
CA ALA A 146 -18.19 11.46 19.20
C ALA A 146 -18.12 11.01 17.73
N GLU A 147 -18.93 11.59 16.86
CA GLU A 147 -18.95 11.30 15.42
C GLU A 147 -17.62 11.66 14.73
N ILE A 148 -17.13 12.89 14.91
CA ILE A 148 -15.86 13.34 14.31
C ILE A 148 -14.71 12.47 14.80
N ARG A 149 -14.66 12.14 16.10
CA ARG A 149 -13.61 11.30 16.67
C ARG A 149 -13.70 9.85 16.18
N ALA A 150 -14.89 9.31 15.98
CA ALA A 150 -15.08 8.00 15.38
C ALA A 150 -14.55 7.97 13.94
N ALA A 151 -14.91 8.97 13.12
CA ALA A 151 -14.40 9.08 11.75
C ALA A 151 -12.86 9.21 11.71
N ALA A 152 -12.27 9.95 12.65
CA ALA A 152 -10.82 10.10 12.75
C ALA A 152 -10.13 8.80 13.19
N ALA A 153 -10.75 8.05 14.09
CA ALA A 153 -10.27 6.72 14.48
C ALA A 153 -10.34 5.73 13.30
N ASP A 154 -11.45 5.75 12.53
CA ASP A 154 -11.61 4.93 11.33
C ASP A 154 -10.52 5.25 10.30
N LEU A 155 -10.18 6.53 10.09
CA LEU A 155 -9.08 6.92 9.20
C LEU A 155 -7.75 6.27 9.63
N ALA A 156 -7.40 6.38 10.91
CA ALA A 156 -6.17 5.80 11.44
C ALA A 156 -6.16 4.26 11.36
N GLU A 157 -7.31 3.62 11.58
CA GLU A 157 -7.44 2.18 11.43
C GLU A 157 -7.25 1.74 9.97
N HIS A 158 -7.90 2.42 9.01
CA HIS A 158 -7.74 2.12 7.59
C HIS A 158 -6.27 2.22 7.16
N ASP A 159 -5.52 3.19 7.69
CA ASP A 159 -4.10 3.38 7.35
C ASP A 159 -3.25 2.18 7.81
N GLN A 160 -3.46 1.74 9.05
CA GLN A 160 -2.81 0.53 9.57
C GLN A 160 -3.20 -0.73 8.78
N GLN A 161 -4.46 -0.84 8.37
CA GLN A 161 -4.92 -1.95 7.54
C GLN A 161 -4.27 -1.92 6.15
N VAL A 162 -4.14 -0.75 5.53
CA VAL A 162 -3.44 -0.59 4.23
C VAL A 162 -1.97 -1.00 4.36
N ALA A 163 -1.27 -0.52 5.38
CA ALA A 163 0.12 -0.90 5.63
C ALA A 163 0.30 -2.43 5.82
N THR A 164 -0.63 -3.06 6.54
CA THR A 164 -0.65 -4.52 6.75
C THR A 164 -0.89 -5.27 5.44
N LYS A 165 -1.87 -4.82 4.63
CA LYS A 165 -2.17 -5.43 3.33
C LYS A 165 -0.98 -5.33 2.36
N ILE A 166 -0.28 -4.19 2.32
CA ILE A 166 0.93 -4.01 1.52
C ILE A 166 2.05 -4.95 1.98
N THR A 167 2.26 -5.06 3.29
CA THR A 167 3.24 -5.99 3.87
C THR A 167 2.96 -7.43 3.45
N ASN A 168 1.69 -7.84 3.46
CA ASN A 168 1.29 -9.18 3.05
C ASN A 168 1.44 -9.40 1.53
N ALA A 169 1.04 -8.43 0.70
CA ALA A 169 1.15 -8.51 -0.75
C ALA A 169 2.61 -8.63 -1.23
N THR A 170 3.54 -8.03 -0.49
CA THR A 170 4.97 -8.07 -0.79
C THR A 170 5.71 -9.24 -0.13
N ALA A 171 5.08 -10.02 0.75
CA ALA A 171 5.75 -11.07 1.53
C ALA A 171 6.43 -12.15 0.67
N GLY A 172 5.84 -12.49 -0.49
CA GLY A 172 6.41 -13.46 -1.42
C GLY A 172 7.76 -13.04 -2.01
N MET A 173 8.05 -11.74 -2.07
CA MET A 173 9.33 -11.21 -2.56
C MET A 173 10.50 -11.51 -1.63
N HIS A 174 10.29 -11.60 -0.31
CA HIS A 174 11.37 -11.82 0.65
C HIS A 174 12.02 -13.21 0.56
N GLY A 175 11.28 -14.21 0.06
CA GLY A 175 11.77 -15.58 -0.11
C GLY A 175 12.14 -15.94 -1.54
N PHE A 176 12.15 -14.96 -2.47
CA PHE A 176 12.33 -15.24 -3.88
C PHE A 176 13.75 -15.74 -4.18
N THR A 177 13.83 -16.86 -4.89
CA THR A 177 15.08 -17.45 -5.39
C THR A 177 14.84 -18.10 -6.75
N PHE A 178 15.88 -18.10 -7.58
CA PHE A 178 15.91 -18.89 -8.80
C PHE A 178 16.11 -20.38 -8.48
N PRO A 179 15.70 -21.29 -9.39
CA PRO A 179 15.99 -22.71 -9.25
C PRO A 179 17.51 -22.93 -9.31
N PRO A 180 18.04 -23.92 -8.56
CA PRO A 180 19.44 -24.29 -8.67
C PRO A 180 19.78 -24.68 -10.12
N GLU A 181 21.03 -24.42 -10.51
CA GLU A 181 21.53 -24.79 -11.81
C GLU A 181 21.51 -26.32 -11.97
N ALA A 182 21.10 -26.81 -13.14
CA ALA A 182 21.17 -28.23 -13.44
C ALA A 182 22.65 -28.68 -13.34
N PRO A 183 22.95 -29.88 -12.82
CA PRO A 183 24.31 -30.35 -12.71
C PRO A 183 24.99 -30.33 -14.08
N ASP A 184 26.23 -29.84 -14.09
CA ASP A 184 27.07 -29.71 -15.28
C ASP A 184 27.03 -31.02 -16.09
N HIS A 185 26.50 -30.97 -17.31
CA HIS A 185 26.55 -32.12 -18.20
C HIS A 185 28.02 -32.42 -18.47
N ALA A 186 28.44 -33.67 -18.29
CA ALA A 186 29.82 -34.09 -18.47
C ALA A 186 30.40 -33.52 -19.77
N PRO A 187 31.64 -32.99 -19.76
CA PRO A 187 32.21 -32.29 -20.90
C PRO A 187 32.08 -33.15 -22.15
N TYR A 188 31.55 -32.56 -23.23
CA TYR A 188 31.45 -33.24 -24.52
C TYR A 188 32.82 -33.87 -24.85
N PRO A 189 32.86 -35.16 -25.24
CA PRO A 189 34.12 -35.79 -25.64
C PRO A 189 34.69 -34.97 -26.80
N ARG A 190 35.92 -34.45 -26.63
CA ARG A 190 36.64 -33.81 -27.74
C ARG A 190 36.73 -34.84 -28.85
N SER A 191 36.17 -34.54 -30.02
CA SER A 191 36.45 -35.29 -31.23
C SER A 191 37.96 -35.26 -31.44
N ALA A 192 38.61 -36.42 -31.31
CA ALA A 192 40.03 -36.56 -31.58
C ALA A 192 40.29 -36.37 -33.09
N PRO A 193 41.41 -35.73 -33.49
CA PRO A 193 41.82 -35.61 -34.88
C PRO A 193 42.19 -36.95 -35.52
#